data_AF-T0CYV5-F1
#
_entry.id   AF-T0CYV5-F1
#
_cell.length_a   1.000
_cell.length_b   1.000
_cell.length_c   1.000
_cell.angle_alpha   90.00
_cell.angle_beta   90.00
_cell.angle_gamma   90.00
#
_symmetry.space_group_name_H-M   'P 1'
#
loop_
_entity.id
_entity.type
_entity.pdbx_description
1 polymer ?
#
loop_
_entity_poly.entity_id
_entity_poly.type
_entity_poly.pdbx_seq_one_letter_code
_entity_poly.pdbx_strand_id
1 'polypeptide(L)'
;MRDDHGKREIPDSVGARIRYLRKQLNLSLKDLERMTGVSPSYINRLEKNHRKAPSVPIIYKLAPALGVAPQELMEMTEEEQREKDVIELVLTHHYTICNGIQATQPMKDSLAELLQTVMSSDLDGKNKVRDSIVIIEKVREFLRLIRE
;
A
#
# COMPACT_ATOMS: atom_id res chain seq x y z
N MET A 1 16.81 19.59 7.28
CA MET A 1 15.42 19.27 6.91
C MET A 1 15.51 18.18 5.88
N ARG A 2 15.25 16.92 6.27
CA ARG A 2 15.26 15.77 5.37
C ARG A 2 13.80 15.53 4.97
N ASP A 3 13.57 15.76 3.70
CA ASP A 3 12.44 15.41 2.86
C ASP A 3 12.22 13.89 2.89
N ASP A 4 11.51 13.45 3.93
CA ASP A 4 10.97 12.10 4.10
C ASP A 4 9.59 12.02 3.44
N HIS A 5 9.59 11.95 2.11
CA HIS A 5 8.45 11.41 1.37
C HIS A 5 8.77 9.96 1.07
N GLY A 6 8.28 9.09 1.97
CA GLY A 6 8.33 7.63 1.83
C GLY A 6 8.11 7.21 0.38
N LYS A 7 9.11 6.50 -0.15
CA LYS A 7 9.11 5.92 -1.50
C LYS A 7 7.92 4.97 -1.63
N ARG A 8 6.77 5.50 -2.05
CA ARG A 8 5.72 4.69 -2.65
C ARG A 8 6.25 4.31 -4.04
N GLU A 9 6.67 3.06 -4.17
CA GLU A 9 7.13 2.53 -5.45
C GLU A 9 5.93 2.46 -6.38
N ILE A 10 5.90 3.35 -7.36
CA ILE A 10 4.91 3.30 -8.42
C ILE A 10 5.14 1.99 -9.19
N PRO A 11 4.12 1.15 -9.39
CA PRO A 11 4.28 -0.13 -10.06
C PRO A 11 4.95 -0.02 -11.44
N ASP A 12 5.80 -0.98 -11.78
CA ASP A 12 6.42 -1.06 -13.11
C ASP A 12 5.36 -1.26 -14.24
N SER A 13 4.13 -1.62 -13.89
CA SER A 13 2.98 -1.77 -14.79
C SER A 13 2.43 -0.45 -15.35
N VAL A 14 2.74 0.70 -14.74
CA VAL A 14 2.20 2.01 -15.16
C VAL A 14 2.53 2.35 -16.63
N GLY A 15 3.71 1.96 -17.11
CA GLY A 15 4.08 2.15 -18.52
C GLY A 15 3.16 1.40 -19.49
N ALA A 16 2.80 0.16 -19.16
CA ALA A 16 1.88 -0.65 -19.94
C ALA A 16 0.45 -0.06 -19.92
N ARG A 17 0.00 0.45 -18.77
CA ARG A 17 -1.29 1.14 -18.61
C ARG A 17 -1.38 2.39 -19.47
N ILE A 18 -0.35 3.24 -19.47
CA ILE A 18 -0.26 4.44 -20.33
C ILE A 18 -0.44 4.05 -21.80
N ARG A 19 0.30 3.02 -22.25
CA ARG A 19 0.23 2.53 -23.63
C ARG A 19 -1.18 2.03 -23.98
N TYR A 20 -1.80 1.29 -23.07
CA TYR A 20 -3.15 0.76 -23.26
C TYR A 20 -4.16 1.90 -23.43
N LEU A 21 -4.24 2.83 -22.47
CA LEU A 21 -5.18 3.95 -22.50
C LEU A 21 -4.97 4.84 -23.72
N ARG A 22 -3.72 5.18 -24.05
CA ARG A 22 -3.38 5.99 -25.22
C ARG A 22 -3.90 5.36 -26.51
N LYS A 23 -3.74 4.05 -26.65
CA LYS A 23 -4.23 3.30 -27.82
C LYS A 23 -5.75 3.18 -27.85
N GLN A 24 -6.41 3.01 -26.71
CA GLN A 24 -7.89 3.01 -26.63
C GLN A 24 -8.47 4.36 -27.10
N LEU A 25 -7.79 5.46 -26.79
CA LEU A 25 -8.16 6.80 -27.23
C LEU A 25 -7.68 7.15 -28.66
N ASN A 26 -7.08 6.21 -29.40
CA ASN A 26 -6.49 6.44 -30.72
C ASN A 26 -5.46 7.60 -30.77
N LEU A 27 -4.79 7.90 -29.66
CA LEU A 27 -3.80 8.96 -29.59
C LEU A 27 -2.43 8.46 -30.07
N SER A 28 -1.76 9.23 -30.93
CA SER A 28 -0.33 9.06 -31.19
C SER A 28 0.51 9.60 -30.03
N LEU A 29 1.80 9.26 -30.01
CA LEU A 29 2.73 9.84 -29.02
C LEU A 29 2.84 11.37 -29.16
N LYS A 30 2.70 11.90 -30.37
CA LYS A 30 2.69 13.35 -30.64
C LYS A 30 1.40 14.00 -30.15
N ASP A 31 0.28 13.30 -30.22
CA ASP A 31 -0.98 13.84 -29.69
C ASP A 31 -0.91 13.96 -28.17
N LEU A 32 -0.40 12.92 -27.51
CA LEU A 32 -0.21 12.93 -26.06
C LEU A 32 0.82 13.99 -25.62
N GLU A 33 1.88 14.22 -26.40
CA GLU A 33 2.80 15.34 -26.18
C GLU A 33 2.07 16.69 -26.23
N ARG A 34 1.27 16.95 -27.27
CA ARG A 34 0.53 18.22 -27.39
C ARG A 34 -0.43 18.45 -26.21
N MET A 35 -1.00 17.38 -25.66
CA MET A 35 -1.91 17.46 -24.53
C MET A 35 -1.20 17.66 -23.18
N THR A 36 0.01 17.15 -23.01
CA THR A 36 0.65 17.00 -21.68
C THR A 36 1.97 17.74 -21.53
N GLY A 37 2.59 18.16 -22.65
CA GLY A 37 3.95 18.68 -22.70
C GLY A 37 5.03 17.65 -22.37
N VAL A 38 4.70 16.35 -22.30
CA VAL A 38 5.66 15.27 -22.06
C VAL A 38 6.17 14.76 -23.41
N SER A 39 7.50 14.66 -23.56
CA SER A 39 8.08 14.36 -24.88
C SER A 39 7.76 12.93 -25.37
N PRO A 40 7.59 12.72 -26.69
CA PRO A 40 7.31 11.41 -27.27
C PRO A 40 8.38 10.37 -26.94
N SER A 41 9.65 10.79 -26.86
CA SER A 41 10.77 9.93 -26.48
C SER A 41 10.70 9.49 -25.02
N TYR A 42 10.21 10.35 -24.13
CA TYR A 42 9.96 9.98 -22.73
C TYR A 42 8.79 9.00 -22.62
N ILE A 43 7.65 9.32 -23.25
CA ILE A 43 6.45 8.47 -23.25
C ILE A 43 6.77 7.10 -23.84
N ASN A 44 7.45 7.03 -24.99
CA ASN A 44 7.85 5.77 -25.61
C ASN A 44 8.76 4.92 -24.72
N ARG A 45 9.66 5.54 -23.94
CA ARG A 45 10.51 4.81 -22.98
C ARG A 45 9.72 4.27 -21.79
N LEU A 46 8.73 5.03 -21.30
CA LEU A 46 7.79 4.55 -20.29
C LEU A 46 7.00 3.34 -20.81
N GLU A 47 6.39 3.46 -22.00
CA GLU A 47 5.53 2.42 -22.59
C GLU A 47 6.24 1.12 -22.96
N LYS A 48 7.58 1.15 -23.05
CA LYS A 48 8.43 -0.01 -23.32
C LYS A 48 9.10 -0.56 -22.05
N ASN A 49 8.80 -0.02 -20.87
CA ASN A 49 9.45 -0.36 -19.60
C ASN A 49 10.98 -0.13 -19.63
N HIS A 50 11.47 0.71 -20.54
CA HIS A 50 12.89 1.10 -20.61
C HIS A 50 13.24 2.21 -19.61
N ARG A 51 12.24 2.76 -18.94
CA ARG A 51 12.38 3.72 -17.84
C ARG A 51 11.48 3.26 -16.69
N LYS A 52 12.02 3.22 -15.48
CA LYS A 52 11.23 3.03 -14.25
C LYS A 52 10.17 4.11 -14.12
N ALA A 53 9.18 3.85 -13.27
CA ALA A 53 7.97 4.64 -13.12
C ALA A 53 8.14 6.17 -13.22
N PRO A 54 7.21 6.88 -13.87
CA PRO A 54 7.26 8.33 -14.00
C PRO A 54 7.18 9.02 -12.63
N SER A 55 7.81 10.19 -12.51
CA SER A 55 7.66 11.02 -11.30
C SER A 55 6.20 11.44 -11.12
N VAL A 56 5.76 11.67 -9.88
CA VAL A 56 4.39 12.14 -9.56
C VAL A 56 3.93 13.32 -10.44
N PRO A 57 4.73 14.39 -10.67
CA PRO A 57 4.30 15.49 -11.56
C PRO A 57 4.01 15.08 -13.01
N ILE A 58 4.66 14.02 -13.51
CA ILE A 58 4.42 13.49 -14.86
C ILE A 58 3.11 12.70 -14.88
N ILE A 59 2.80 11.95 -13.83
CA ILE A 59 1.52 11.24 -13.71
C ILE A 59 0.35 12.22 -13.71
N TYR A 60 0.46 13.31 -12.96
CA TYR A 60 -0.57 14.35 -12.92
C TYR A 60 -0.77 15.08 -14.26
N LYS A 61 0.23 15.06 -15.15
CA LYS A 61 0.10 15.56 -16.52
C LYS A 61 -0.54 14.53 -17.45
N LEU A 62 -0.15 13.26 -17.32
CA LEU A 62 -0.58 12.19 -18.22
C LEU A 62 -2.01 11.70 -17.93
N ALA A 63 -2.38 11.53 -16.67
CA ALA A 63 -3.65 10.91 -16.29
C ALA A 63 -4.89 11.63 -16.85
N PRO A 64 -5.03 12.97 -16.73
CA PRO A 64 -6.18 13.67 -17.29
C PRO A 64 -6.25 13.56 -18.82
N ALA A 65 -5.10 13.60 -19.50
CA ALA A 65 -5.03 13.44 -20.96
C ALA A 65 -5.37 12.01 -21.43
N LEU A 66 -5.27 11.04 -20.53
CA LEU A 66 -5.64 9.63 -20.75
C LEU A 66 -7.04 9.30 -20.21
N GLY A 67 -7.79 10.28 -19.71
CA GLY A 67 -9.17 10.12 -19.26
C GLY A 67 -9.33 9.36 -17.94
N VAL A 68 -8.30 9.33 -17.09
CA VAL A 68 -8.30 8.63 -15.80
C VAL A 68 -7.81 9.53 -14.68
N ALA A 69 -8.14 9.21 -13.43
CA ALA A 69 -7.56 9.89 -12.28
C ALA A 69 -6.06 9.54 -12.12
N PRO A 70 -5.20 10.43 -11.60
CA PRO A 70 -3.80 10.12 -11.32
C PRO A 70 -3.61 8.84 -10.49
N GLN A 71 -4.50 8.58 -9.54
CA GLN A 71 -4.50 7.42 -8.67
C GLN A 71 -4.84 6.13 -9.43
N GLU A 72 -5.83 6.19 -10.33
CA GLU A 72 -6.19 5.06 -11.20
C GLU A 72 -5.05 4.69 -12.15
N LEU A 73 -4.32 5.70 -12.66
CA LEU A 73 -3.15 5.48 -13.51
C LEU A 73 -1.98 4.85 -12.73
N MET A 74 -1.88 5.13 -11.43
CA MET A 74 -0.88 4.54 -10.54
C MET A 74 -1.22 3.11 -10.09
N GLU A 75 -2.36 2.55 -10.53
CA GLU A 75 -2.86 1.26 -10.03
C GLU A 75 -3.02 1.24 -8.51
N MET A 76 -3.28 2.40 -7.91
CA MET A 76 -3.73 2.45 -6.52
C MET A 76 -5.13 1.84 -6.50
N THR A 77 -5.22 0.55 -6.19
CA THR A 77 -6.52 -0.15 -6.11
C THR A 77 -7.41 0.55 -5.10
N GLU A 78 -8.74 0.41 -5.24
CA GLU A 78 -9.66 0.90 -4.21
C GLU A 78 -9.34 0.30 -2.83
N GLU A 79 -8.79 -0.93 -2.80
CA GLU A 79 -8.25 -1.58 -1.60
C GLU A 79 -7.06 -0.84 -0.97
N GLU A 80 -6.30 -0.06 -1.73
CA GLU A 80 -5.21 0.79 -1.21
C GLU A 80 -5.70 2.16 -0.72
N GLN A 81 -6.92 2.55 -1.06
CA GLN A 81 -7.51 3.86 -0.70
C GLN A 81 -8.50 3.79 0.46
N ARG A 82 -9.06 2.62 0.77
CA ARG A 82 -9.89 2.42 1.96
C ARG A 82 -9.01 2.45 3.22
N GLU A 83 -9.43 3.19 4.24
CA GLU A 83 -8.87 3.05 5.58
C GLU A 83 -9.07 1.62 6.07
N LYS A 84 -7.95 0.92 6.29
CA LYS A 84 -7.94 -0.43 6.86
C LYS A 84 -7.82 -0.33 8.36
N ASP A 85 -8.63 -1.10 9.06
CA ASP A 85 -8.47 -1.27 10.50
C ASP A 85 -7.10 -1.93 10.82
N VAL A 86 -6.56 -1.66 12.01
CA VAL A 86 -5.26 -2.22 12.43
C VAL A 86 -5.24 -3.75 12.40
N ILE A 87 -6.36 -4.40 12.71
CA ILE A 87 -6.50 -5.85 12.65
C ILE A 87 -6.44 -6.32 11.19
N GLU A 88 -7.11 -5.61 10.28
CA GLU A 88 -7.06 -5.91 8.85
C GLU A 88 -5.61 -5.79 8.32
N LEU A 89 -4.88 -4.75 8.72
CA LEU A 89 -3.47 -4.56 8.36
C LEU A 89 -2.60 -5.73 8.86
N VAL A 90 -2.76 -6.11 10.13
CA VAL A 90 -2.03 -7.21 10.80
C VAL A 90 -2.28 -8.56 10.14
N LEU A 91 -3.48 -8.82 9.63
CA LEU A 91 -3.80 -10.10 9.00
C LEU A 91 -3.32 -10.14 7.53
N THR A 92 -3.53 -9.06 6.78
CA THR A 92 -3.41 -9.08 5.31
C THR A 92 -2.02 -8.72 4.78
N HIS A 93 -1.19 -8.01 5.53
CA HIS A 93 0.10 -7.52 5.01
C HIS A 93 1.29 -8.39 5.42
N HIS A 94 2.36 -8.34 4.65
CA HIS A 94 3.65 -8.92 5.03
C HIS A 94 4.43 -7.93 5.91
N TYR A 95 4.91 -8.39 7.04
CA TYR A 95 5.75 -7.62 7.96
C TYR A 95 6.61 -8.55 8.80
N THR A 96 7.51 -7.94 9.57
CA THR A 96 8.36 -8.66 10.52
C THR A 96 8.03 -8.29 11.95
N ILE A 97 8.25 -9.23 12.85
CA ILE A 97 8.20 -9.05 14.30
C ILE A 97 9.64 -9.16 14.81
N CYS A 98 10.00 -8.40 15.84
CA CYS A 98 11.26 -8.49 16.62
C CYS A 98 12.49 -9.06 15.88
N ASN A 99 13.45 -8.21 15.54
CA ASN A 99 14.71 -8.63 14.89
C ASN A 99 14.51 -9.29 13.50
N GLY A 100 13.43 -8.96 12.79
CA GLY A 100 13.26 -9.34 11.39
C GLY A 100 12.61 -10.72 11.15
N ILE A 101 12.06 -11.35 12.19
CA ILE A 101 11.31 -12.61 12.05
C ILE A 101 10.08 -12.36 11.19
N GLN A 102 9.91 -13.11 10.10
CA GLN A 102 8.75 -12.98 9.23
C GLN A 102 7.48 -13.40 9.97
N ALA A 103 6.46 -12.55 9.97
CA ALA A 103 5.20 -12.86 10.64
C ALA A 103 4.45 -13.98 9.91
N THR A 104 4.38 -15.15 10.54
CA THR A 104 3.62 -16.31 10.05
C THR A 104 2.13 -16.14 10.34
N GLN A 105 1.25 -16.88 9.64
CA GLN A 105 -0.19 -16.76 9.86
C GLN A 105 -0.61 -16.99 11.34
N PRO A 106 -0.10 -18.02 12.06
CA PRO A 106 -0.41 -18.16 13.48
C PRO A 106 0.02 -16.97 14.34
N MET A 107 1.17 -16.34 14.04
CA MET A 107 1.62 -15.13 14.73
C MET A 107 0.67 -13.96 14.45
N LYS A 108 0.21 -13.81 13.20
CA LYS A 108 -0.74 -12.77 12.80
C LYS A 108 -2.08 -12.94 13.50
N ASP A 109 -2.60 -14.17 13.54
CA ASP A 109 -3.87 -14.50 14.19
C ASP A 109 -3.80 -14.21 15.69
N SER A 110 -2.70 -14.62 16.35
CA SER A 110 -2.47 -14.36 17.78
C SER A 110 -2.30 -12.86 18.09
N LEU A 111 -1.61 -12.11 17.24
CA LEU A 111 -1.49 -10.65 17.39
C LEU A 111 -2.83 -9.94 17.21
N ALA A 112 -3.62 -10.34 16.22
CA ALA A 112 -4.95 -9.81 15.98
C ALA A 112 -5.86 -10.05 17.20
N GLU A 113 -5.85 -11.25 17.77
CA GLU A 113 -6.63 -11.57 18.96
C GLU A 113 -6.18 -10.76 20.19
N LEU A 114 -4.87 -10.57 20.37
CA LEU A 114 -4.33 -9.72 21.44
C LEU A 114 -4.78 -8.26 21.28
N LEU A 115 -4.68 -7.69 20.07
CA LEU A 115 -5.13 -6.32 19.78
C LEU A 115 -6.63 -6.17 20.05
N GLN A 116 -7.44 -7.12 19.56
CA GLN A 116 -8.88 -7.15 19.80
C GLN A 116 -9.20 -7.17 21.31
N THR A 117 -8.48 -8.01 22.08
CA THR A 117 -8.64 -8.13 23.52
C THR A 117 -8.35 -6.80 24.21
N VAL A 118 -7.22 -6.15 23.88
CA VAL A 118 -6.84 -4.85 24.43
C VAL A 118 -7.89 -3.78 24.10
N MET A 119 -8.35 -3.72 22.85
CA MET A 119 -9.33 -2.72 22.40
C MET A 119 -10.70 -2.88 23.07
N SER A 120 -11.08 -4.11 23.45
CA SER A 120 -12.34 -4.37 24.16
C SER A 120 -12.24 -4.36 25.68
N SER A 121 -11.04 -4.18 26.24
CA SER A 121 -10.80 -4.33 27.67
C SER A 121 -11.22 -3.12 28.50
N ASP A 122 -11.72 -3.37 29.72
CA ASP A 122 -12.06 -2.37 30.72
C ASP A 122 -10.95 -2.27 31.79
N LEU A 123 -9.78 -1.77 31.38
CA LEU A 123 -8.60 -1.67 32.25
C LEU A 123 -8.68 -0.58 33.33
N ASP A 124 -9.60 0.36 33.18
CA ASP A 124 -9.79 1.45 34.15
C ASP A 124 -11.09 1.30 34.96
N GLY A 125 -11.96 0.36 34.60
CA GLY A 125 -13.22 0.14 35.27
C GLY A 125 -13.25 -1.09 36.15
N LYS A 126 -14.45 -1.65 36.28
CA LYS A 126 -14.77 -2.68 37.29
C LYS A 126 -14.14 -4.02 36.95
N ASN A 127 -13.88 -4.28 35.66
CA ASN A 127 -13.33 -5.55 35.21
C ASN A 127 -11.80 -5.56 35.09
N LYS A 128 -11.12 -4.47 35.48
CA LYS A 128 -9.66 -4.30 35.35
C LYS A 128 -8.85 -5.55 35.66
N VAL A 129 -9.09 -6.18 36.81
CA VAL A 129 -8.32 -7.37 37.25
C VAL A 129 -8.54 -8.54 36.31
N ARG A 130 -9.80 -8.81 35.96
CA ARG A 130 -10.17 -9.89 35.04
C ARG A 130 -9.54 -9.66 33.67
N ASP A 131 -9.72 -8.46 33.12
CA ASP A 131 -9.28 -8.15 31.76
C ASP A 131 -7.75 -8.09 31.67
N SER A 132 -7.07 -7.67 32.74
CA SER A 132 -5.61 -7.76 32.85
C SER A 132 -5.12 -9.21 32.77
N ILE A 133 -5.81 -10.15 33.42
CA ILE A 133 -5.44 -11.58 33.36
C ILE A 133 -5.58 -12.10 31.93
N VAL A 134 -6.70 -11.80 31.27
CA VAL A 134 -6.95 -12.23 29.88
C VAL A 134 -5.90 -11.67 28.93
N ILE A 135 -5.55 -10.38 29.06
CA ILE A 135 -4.48 -9.78 28.25
C ILE A 135 -3.14 -10.47 28.51
N ILE A 136 -2.79 -10.75 29.77
CA ILE A 136 -1.54 -11.43 30.10
C ILE A 136 -1.49 -12.83 29.47
N GLU A 137 -2.60 -13.57 29.46
CA GLU A 137 -2.69 -14.87 28.80
C GLU A 137 -2.45 -14.75 27.29
N LYS A 138 -3.07 -13.78 26.62
CA LYS A 138 -2.89 -13.54 25.18
C LYS A 138 -1.49 -13.07 24.83
N VAL A 139 -0.87 -12.24 25.67
CA VAL A 139 0.54 -11.84 25.52
C VAL A 139 1.46 -13.06 25.61
N ARG A 140 1.23 -13.98 26.57
CA ARG A 140 2.04 -15.20 26.71
C ARG A 140 1.92 -16.11 25.49
N GLU A 141 0.71 -16.26 24.96
CA GLU A 141 0.44 -17.03 23.75
C GLU A 141 1.22 -16.47 22.55
N PHE A 142 1.12 -15.16 22.31
CA PHE A 142 1.83 -14.50 21.22
C PHE A 142 3.36 -14.60 21.37
N LEU A 143 3.88 -14.36 22.57
CA LEU A 143 5.31 -14.48 22.85
C LEU A 143 5.85 -15.90 22.68
N ARG A 144 5.02 -16.93 22.90
CA ARG A 144 5.41 -18.31 22.64
C ARG A 144 5.68 -18.52 21.14
N LEU A 145 4.78 -18.05 20.29
CA LEU A 145 4.90 -18.20 18.83
C LEU A 145 6.12 -17.47 18.26
N ILE A 146 6.52 -16.33 18.82
CA ILE A 146 7.71 -15.59 18.35
C ILE A 146 9.02 -16.29 18.71
N ARG A 147 9.01 -17.12 19.76
CA ARG A 147 10.21 -17.78 20.31
C ARG A 147 10.43 -19.19 19.76
N GLU A 148 9.45 -19.74 19.04
CA GLU A 148 9.53 -21.01 18.30
C GLU A 148 10.29 -20.81 16.98
#